data_AF-A0A8K1CIN7-F1
#
_entry.id   AF-A0A8K1CIN7-F1
#
_cell.length_a   1.000
_cell.length_b   1.000
_cell.length_c   1.000
_cell.angle_alpha   90.00
_cell.angle_beta   90.00
_cell.angle_gamma   90.00
#
_symmetry.space_group_name_H-M   'P 1'
#
loop_
_entity.id
_entity.type
_entity.pdbx_description
1 polymer ?
#
loop_
_entity_poly.entity_id
_entity_poly.type
_entity_poly.pdbx_seq_one_letter_code
_entity_poly.pdbx_strand_id
1 'polypeptide(L)'
;MPDMTVGMTAQVATFVRILNATQTSELLEWNLESLERALMWARAMETLASQSKASQSGDRVNELLTEQLPKATVPSMEASDAVLSVQVLEQATTHLCHSILTSPWLGAHSARSEFASHVIKHRLQHGDLVKCRRASRSLSATFTRQHQTEQRVEALSQIAERMSRGCKRVRVNVLSGWLEIPTRGSFLLVPRTLQLRALAKSLRANAAAARAQGPNHYEDFLQTLYEHLQQGDADVQETLAWMVVLDLNESTSLAIDSLAHKILALLEAQVTTHPQEGLYGVSAWLAAKLCALSASLQQQYVSTLVSTGLLRLDPEDFQTRIGALVLESHELQAIISHELRKLEPPVLKEHFHVI
;
A
#
# COMPACT_ATOMS: atom_id res chain seq x y z
N MET A 1 1.15 31.24 -34.62
CA MET A 1 1.01 30.03 -33.81
C MET A 1 2.39 29.68 -33.24
N PRO A 2 2.70 30.12 -32.01
CA PRO A 2 3.97 29.81 -31.38
C PRO A 2 3.86 28.52 -30.53
N ASP A 3 4.68 27.54 -30.87
CA ASP A 3 5.47 26.68 -29.96
C ASP A 3 4.83 26.11 -28.68
N MET A 4 3.66 25.49 -28.81
CA MET A 4 3.09 24.65 -27.74
C MET A 4 3.95 23.40 -27.45
N THR A 5 4.78 22.98 -28.42
CA THR A 5 5.74 21.87 -28.31
C THR A 5 6.99 22.21 -27.48
N VAL A 6 7.37 23.48 -27.39
CA VAL A 6 8.54 23.93 -26.60
C VAL A 6 8.22 23.94 -25.10
N GLY A 7 6.96 24.21 -24.72
CA GLY A 7 6.50 24.15 -23.33
C GLY A 7 6.45 22.72 -22.78
N MET A 8 5.93 21.77 -23.56
CA MET A 8 5.87 20.35 -23.16
C MET A 8 7.26 19.71 -23.07
N THR A 9 8.16 20.01 -24.01
CA THR A 9 9.55 19.51 -23.96
C THR A 9 10.32 20.07 -22.77
N ALA A 10 10.12 21.34 -22.40
CA ALA A 10 10.71 21.94 -21.19
C ALA A 10 10.16 21.33 -19.89
N GLN A 11 8.87 21.01 -19.83
CA GLN A 11 8.25 20.37 -18.67
C GLN A 11 8.68 18.91 -18.51
N VAL A 12 8.75 18.15 -19.62
CA VAL A 12 9.28 16.78 -19.62
C VAL A 12 10.77 16.76 -19.25
N ALA A 13 11.57 17.70 -19.77
CA ALA A 13 12.97 17.83 -19.38
C ALA A 13 13.14 18.21 -17.90
N THR A 14 12.26 19.06 -17.37
CA THR A 14 12.24 19.42 -15.95
C THR A 14 11.82 18.23 -15.08
N PHE A 15 10.81 17.47 -15.49
CA PHE A 15 10.37 16.27 -14.81
C PHE A 15 11.45 15.19 -14.82
N VAL A 16 12.09 14.92 -15.96
CA VAL A 16 13.23 13.99 -16.08
C VAL A 16 14.41 14.48 -15.25
N ARG A 17 14.69 15.78 -15.20
CA ARG A 17 15.73 16.35 -14.33
C ARG A 17 15.39 16.17 -12.85
N ILE A 18 14.15 16.38 -12.44
CA ILE A 18 13.71 16.16 -11.05
C ILE A 18 13.75 14.67 -10.71
N LEU A 19 13.30 13.81 -11.63
CA LEU A 19 13.29 12.36 -11.44
C LEU A 19 14.72 11.80 -11.36
N ASN A 20 15.62 12.31 -12.21
CA ASN A 20 17.05 12.02 -12.15
C ASN A 20 17.67 12.61 -10.88
N ALA A 21 17.32 13.85 -10.47
CA ALA A 21 17.77 14.44 -9.21
C ALA A 21 17.33 13.61 -8.00
N THR A 22 16.13 13.03 -8.02
CA THR A 22 15.65 12.10 -6.98
C THR A 22 16.32 10.73 -7.00
N GLN A 23 17.09 10.42 -8.04
CA GLN A 23 17.88 9.19 -8.19
C GLN A 23 19.41 9.43 -8.16
N THR A 24 19.88 10.65 -7.90
CA THR A 24 21.31 11.01 -7.96
C THR A 24 21.91 11.38 -6.59
N SER A 25 23.24 11.49 -6.57
CA SER A 25 24.05 12.02 -5.47
C SER A 25 23.60 13.40 -4.98
N GLU A 26 22.89 14.18 -5.79
CA GLU A 26 22.39 15.51 -5.41
C GLU A 26 21.26 15.43 -4.36
N LEU A 27 20.33 14.48 -4.46
CA LEU A 27 19.32 14.26 -3.41
C LEU A 27 19.98 13.72 -2.13
N LEU A 28 21.00 12.87 -2.28
CA LEU A 28 21.80 12.42 -1.14
C LEU A 28 22.47 13.62 -0.44
N GLU A 29 23.13 14.51 -1.19
CA GLU A 29 23.74 15.73 -0.66
C GLU A 29 22.72 16.63 0.04
N TRP A 30 21.55 16.85 -0.57
CA TRP A 30 20.50 17.69 0.01
C TRP A 30 19.90 17.09 1.28
N ASN A 31 19.71 15.78 1.30
CA ASN A 31 19.25 15.07 2.49
C ASN A 31 20.35 15.05 3.57
N LEU A 32 21.64 15.00 3.21
CA LEU A 32 22.77 15.04 4.15
C LEU A 32 22.90 16.44 4.76
N GLU A 33 22.75 17.49 3.94
CA GLU A 33 22.71 18.88 4.41
C GLU A 33 21.50 19.11 5.33
N SER A 34 20.34 18.58 4.96
CA SER A 34 19.14 18.65 5.79
C SER A 34 19.32 17.92 7.13
N LEU A 35 19.98 16.77 7.11
CA LEU A 35 20.37 16.02 8.30
C LEU A 35 21.34 16.81 9.18
N GLU A 36 22.39 17.42 8.59
CA GLU A 36 23.34 18.26 9.32
C GLU A 36 22.64 19.45 9.98
N ARG A 37 21.74 20.13 9.26
CA ARG A 37 20.93 21.22 9.82
C ARG A 37 20.05 20.72 10.95
N ALA A 38 19.34 19.59 10.79
CA ALA A 38 18.52 19.01 11.83
C ALA A 38 19.34 18.64 13.08
N LEU A 39 20.57 18.14 12.89
CA LEU A 39 21.49 17.83 13.98
C LEU A 39 22.05 19.10 14.65
N MET A 40 22.30 20.18 13.90
CA MET A 40 22.66 21.48 14.47
C MET A 40 21.54 22.03 15.33
N TRP A 41 20.30 21.94 14.86
CA TRP A 41 19.12 22.31 15.63
C TRP A 41 19.00 21.48 16.91
N ALA A 42 19.11 20.15 16.82
CA ALA A 42 19.06 19.28 17.99
C ALA A 42 20.11 19.63 19.06
N ARG A 43 21.33 19.99 18.64
CA ARG A 43 22.40 20.44 19.56
C ARG A 43 22.14 21.80 20.18
N ALA A 44 21.61 22.74 19.41
CA ALA A 44 21.22 24.04 19.94
C ALA A 44 20.18 23.84 21.06
N MET A 45 19.22 22.94 20.85
CA MET A 45 18.22 22.59 21.86
C MET A 45 18.83 21.90 23.10
N GLU A 46 19.77 20.96 22.92
CA GLU A 46 20.49 20.33 24.04
C GLU A 46 21.29 21.35 24.86
N THR A 47 21.89 22.35 24.20
CA THR A 47 22.66 23.43 24.84
C THR A 47 21.74 24.34 25.65
N LEU A 48 20.60 24.74 25.07
CA LEU A 48 19.58 25.53 25.74
C LEU A 48 19.00 24.80 26.95
N ALA A 49 18.72 23.50 26.82
CA ALA A 49 18.22 22.67 27.92
C ALA A 49 19.26 22.52 29.05
N SER A 50 20.54 22.39 28.72
CA SER A 50 21.63 22.29 29.70
C SER A 50 21.85 23.61 30.48
N GLN A 51 21.72 24.76 29.81
CA GLN A 51 21.80 26.08 30.45
C GLN A 51 20.60 26.37 31.35
N SER A 52 19.42 25.83 30.98
CA SER A 52 18.18 25.87 31.76
C SER A 52 18.24 25.07 33.06
N LYS A 53 19.11 24.06 33.16
CA LYS A 53 19.38 23.33 34.41
C LYS A 53 20.34 24.05 35.34
N ALA A 54 21.31 24.78 34.79
CA ALA A 54 22.32 25.50 35.56
C ALA A 54 21.77 26.78 36.21
N SER A 55 20.76 27.37 35.58
CA SER A 55 19.98 28.51 36.08
C SER A 55 18.68 27.92 36.61
N GLN A 56 18.22 28.16 37.84
CA GLN A 56 16.95 27.60 38.36
C GLN A 56 15.67 28.15 37.67
N SER A 57 15.64 28.15 36.34
CA SER A 57 14.65 28.77 35.46
C SER A 57 14.11 27.77 34.44
N GLY A 58 13.90 26.52 34.88
CA GLY A 58 13.36 25.43 34.07
C GLY A 58 11.95 25.72 33.52
N ASP A 59 11.13 26.44 34.28
CA ASP A 59 9.76 26.79 33.89
C ASP A 59 9.72 27.80 32.74
N ARG A 60 10.68 28.74 32.71
CA ARG A 60 10.75 29.81 31.70
C ARG A 60 11.18 29.30 30.32
N VAL A 61 11.92 28.20 30.26
CA VAL A 61 12.32 27.56 28.99
C VAL A 61 11.18 26.72 28.43
N ASN A 62 10.40 26.05 29.29
CA ASN A 62 9.16 25.39 28.85
C ASN A 62 8.15 26.39 28.28
N GLU A 63 7.97 27.56 28.91
CA GLU A 63 7.11 28.64 28.38
C GLU A 63 7.60 29.14 27.01
N LEU A 64 8.90 29.42 26.85
CA LEU A 64 9.48 29.87 25.58
C LEU A 64 9.39 28.81 24.47
N LEU A 65 9.55 27.52 24.80
CA LEU A 65 9.37 26.42 23.84
C LEU A 65 7.92 26.31 23.37
N THR A 66 6.96 26.62 24.24
CA THR A 66 5.52 26.57 23.94
C THR A 66 5.07 27.82 23.15
N GLU A 67 5.72 28.96 23.36
CA GLU A 67 5.45 30.22 22.63
C GLU A 67 6.15 30.31 21.26
N GLN A 68 7.38 29.81 21.13
CA GLN A 68 8.22 30.01 19.93
C GLN A 68 8.13 28.86 18.92
N LEU A 69 7.78 27.64 19.34
CA LEU A 69 7.58 26.53 18.41
C LEU A 69 6.09 26.45 18.06
N PRO A 70 5.69 26.83 16.83
CA PRO A 70 4.31 26.61 16.41
C PRO A 70 4.00 25.12 16.51
N LYS A 71 2.86 24.78 17.13
CA LYS A 71 2.36 23.41 17.37
C LYS A 71 2.44 22.46 16.17
N ALA A 72 2.62 22.99 14.95
CA ALA A 72 2.73 22.29 13.69
C ALA A 72 4.15 21.77 13.32
N THR A 73 5.21 22.10 14.07
CA THR A 73 6.61 21.71 13.70
C THR A 73 7.20 20.59 14.55
N VAL A 74 6.45 20.04 15.49
CA VAL A 74 6.90 18.90 16.30
C VAL A 74 6.50 17.61 15.58
N PRO A 75 7.45 16.77 15.13
CA PRO A 75 7.11 15.48 14.56
C PRO A 75 6.31 14.68 15.60
N SER A 76 5.12 14.22 15.21
CA SER A 76 4.18 13.51 16.06
C SER A 76 4.85 12.30 16.70
N MET A 77 5.27 12.45 17.96
CA MET A 77 5.63 11.31 18.78
C MET A 77 4.34 10.63 19.19
N GLU A 78 3.88 9.68 18.38
CA GLU A 78 2.83 8.72 18.73
C GLU A 78 3.35 7.73 19.77
N ALA A 79 3.59 8.21 20.99
CA ALA A 79 3.76 7.39 22.18
C ALA A 79 3.55 8.26 23.42
N SER A 80 2.37 8.12 24.04
CA SER A 80 2.02 8.48 25.42
C SER A 80 2.48 9.85 25.94
N ASP A 81 1.56 10.82 26.08
CA ASP A 81 1.63 11.97 27.01
C ASP A 81 2.98 12.72 27.14
N ALA A 82 3.86 12.64 26.14
CA ALA A 82 5.18 13.24 26.19
C ALA A 82 5.07 14.70 25.73
N VAL A 83 4.65 15.56 26.67
CA VAL A 83 4.87 17.01 26.55
C VAL A 83 6.36 17.23 26.24
N LEU A 84 6.65 18.05 25.23
CA LEU A 84 8.00 18.41 24.80
C LEU A 84 8.74 19.06 25.97
N SER A 85 9.42 18.25 26.77
CA SER A 85 10.00 18.64 28.05
C SER A 85 11.50 18.89 27.91
N VAL A 86 12.06 19.71 28.80
CA VAL A 86 13.50 19.97 28.89
C VAL A 86 14.31 18.66 28.93
N GLN A 87 13.79 17.61 29.58
CA GLN A 87 14.44 16.30 29.64
C GLN A 87 14.53 15.58 28.29
N VAL A 88 13.52 15.72 27.42
CA VAL A 88 13.54 15.17 26.05
C VAL A 88 14.52 15.96 25.18
N LEU A 89 14.59 17.28 25.37
CA LEU A 89 15.49 18.16 24.62
C LEU A 89 16.96 17.98 24.99
N GLU A 90 17.27 17.55 26.21
CA GLU A 90 18.64 17.16 26.61
C GLU A 90 19.20 15.96 25.85
N GLN A 91 18.33 15.20 25.18
CA GLN A 91 18.70 14.05 24.39
C GLN A 91 18.24 14.20 22.93
N ALA A 92 17.94 15.43 22.48
CA ALA A 92 17.36 15.69 21.16
C ALA A 92 18.19 15.10 20.02
N THR A 93 19.53 15.20 20.08
CA THR A 93 20.43 14.62 19.08
C THR A 93 20.34 13.10 19.07
N THR A 94 20.23 12.49 20.26
CA THR A 94 20.06 11.04 20.40
C THR A 94 18.70 10.55 19.90
N HIS A 95 17.62 11.27 20.20
CA HIS A 95 16.28 10.95 19.71
C HIS A 95 16.18 11.12 18.20
N LEU A 96 16.68 12.21 17.64
CA LEU A 96 16.70 12.44 16.19
C LEU A 96 17.45 11.33 15.46
N CYS A 97 18.66 10.99 15.93
CA CYS A 97 19.43 9.89 15.35
C CYS A 97 18.67 8.58 15.47
N HIS A 98 18.08 8.28 16.63
CA HIS A 98 17.32 7.04 16.83
C HIS A 98 16.13 6.95 15.88
N SER A 99 15.30 7.99 15.80
CA SER A 99 14.12 8.06 14.95
C SER A 99 14.44 7.89 13.46
N ILE A 100 15.55 8.47 12.98
CA ILE A 100 16.00 8.29 11.59
C ILE A 100 16.43 6.84 11.36
N LEU A 101 17.19 6.28 12.30
CA LEU A 101 17.76 4.93 12.22
C LEU A 101 16.70 3.82 12.38
N THR A 102 15.58 4.11 13.04
CA THR A 102 14.42 3.21 13.15
C THR A 102 13.31 3.53 12.15
N SER A 103 13.51 4.53 11.29
CA SER A 103 12.48 4.94 10.34
C SER A 103 12.28 3.86 9.26
N PRO A 104 11.04 3.45 8.99
CA PRO A 104 10.72 2.58 7.85
C PRO A 104 11.22 3.15 6.52
N TRP A 105 11.29 4.47 6.39
CA TRP A 105 11.79 5.18 5.22
C TRP A 105 13.24 4.80 4.90
N LEU A 106 14.11 4.69 5.92
CA LEU A 106 15.51 4.33 5.72
C LEU A 106 15.63 2.89 5.19
N GLY A 107 14.68 2.01 5.51
CA GLY A 107 14.66 0.64 5.00
C GLY A 107 14.44 0.56 3.48
N ALA A 108 13.66 1.48 2.92
CA ALA A 108 13.28 1.54 1.51
C ALA A 108 14.13 2.51 0.68
N HIS A 109 14.97 3.34 1.31
CA HIS A 109 15.74 4.38 0.63
C HIS A 109 16.95 3.80 -0.14
N SER A 110 17.18 4.28 -1.36
CA SER A 110 18.30 3.84 -2.23
C SER A 110 19.68 4.10 -1.60
N ALA A 111 19.85 5.26 -0.95
CA ALA A 111 21.09 5.67 -0.26
C ALA A 111 21.14 5.30 1.24
N ARG A 112 20.39 4.28 1.67
CA ARG A 112 20.24 3.91 3.09
C ARG A 112 21.54 3.64 3.83
N SER A 113 22.53 3.02 3.17
CA SER A 113 23.84 2.70 3.74
C SER A 113 24.67 3.97 3.99
N GLU A 114 24.60 4.94 3.10
CA GLU A 114 25.31 6.21 3.19
C GLU A 114 24.69 7.12 4.26
N PHE A 115 23.36 7.17 4.33
CA PHE A 115 22.64 7.84 5.41
C PHE A 115 22.95 7.25 6.78
N ALA A 116 22.84 5.93 6.92
CA ALA A 116 23.13 5.24 8.18
C ALA A 116 24.60 5.45 8.59
N SER A 117 25.53 5.36 7.64
CA SER A 117 26.95 5.65 7.84
C SER A 117 27.18 7.05 8.37
N HIS A 118 26.53 8.06 7.78
CA HIS A 118 26.71 9.46 8.16
C HIS A 118 26.15 9.75 9.56
N VAL A 119 24.96 9.24 9.88
CA VAL A 119 24.38 9.34 11.23
C VAL A 119 25.28 8.65 12.27
N ILE A 120 25.82 7.45 11.97
CA ILE A 120 26.73 6.74 12.88
C ILE A 120 28.05 7.51 13.06
N LYS A 121 28.64 8.02 11.98
CA LYS A 121 29.89 8.80 12.01
C LYS A 121 29.73 10.06 12.85
N HIS A 122 28.60 10.75 12.71
CA HIS A 122 28.29 11.94 13.48
C HIS A 122 28.18 11.64 14.98
N ARG A 123 27.49 10.55 15.38
CA ARG A 123 27.43 10.15 16.80
C ARG A 123 28.81 9.74 17.35
N LEU A 124 29.66 9.11 16.54
CA LEU A 124 31.02 8.71 16.93
C LEU A 124 31.95 9.91 17.19
N GLN A 125 31.84 10.96 16.38
CA GLN A 125 32.67 12.17 16.50
C GLN A 125 32.33 13.01 17.74
N HIS A 126 31.15 12.85 18.33
CA HIS A 126 30.64 13.71 19.41
C HIS A 126 30.54 12.99 20.77
N GLY A 127 31.36 11.95 20.97
CA GLY A 127 31.80 11.54 22.31
C GLY A 127 31.01 10.44 23.03
N ASP A 128 29.97 9.85 22.42
CA ASP A 128 29.16 8.81 23.10
C ASP A 128 29.48 7.40 22.58
N LEU A 129 30.75 7.00 22.61
CA LEU A 129 31.29 5.74 22.03
C LEU A 129 30.53 4.47 22.48
N VAL A 130 30.11 4.42 23.75
CA VAL A 130 29.43 3.25 24.33
C VAL A 130 27.97 3.16 23.85
N LYS A 131 27.26 4.29 23.81
CA LYS A 131 25.89 4.34 23.25
C LYS A 131 25.89 4.20 21.73
N CYS A 132 26.92 4.69 21.03
CA CYS A 132 27.14 4.46 19.60
C CYS A 132 27.34 2.98 19.27
N ARG A 133 28.15 2.24 20.04
CA ARG A 133 28.33 0.79 19.84
C ARG A 133 27.02 0.03 20.04
N ARG A 134 26.19 0.41 21.01
CA ARG A 134 24.86 -0.21 21.21
C ARG A 134 23.89 0.14 20.08
N ALA A 135 23.84 1.39 19.64
CA ALA A 135 23.01 1.83 18.51
C ALA A 135 23.44 1.19 17.18
N SER A 136 24.75 1.11 16.92
CA SER A 136 25.33 0.46 15.74
C SER A 136 25.07 -1.06 15.73
N ARG A 137 25.16 -1.73 16.89
CA ARG A 137 24.77 -3.16 17.00
C ARG A 137 23.26 -3.34 16.80
N SER A 138 22.43 -2.45 17.36
CA SER A 138 20.98 -2.47 17.16
C SER A 138 20.62 -2.28 15.69
N LEU A 139 21.24 -1.31 15.01
CA LEU A 139 21.09 -1.08 13.58
C LEU A 139 21.56 -2.24 12.71
N SER A 140 22.76 -2.76 13.00
CA SER A 140 23.26 -3.94 12.30
C SER A 140 22.29 -5.10 12.48
N ALA A 141 21.74 -5.28 13.68
CA ALA A 141 20.73 -6.30 13.93
C ALA A 141 19.42 -6.02 13.16
N THR A 142 18.96 -4.77 13.08
CA THR A 142 17.77 -4.37 12.32
C THR A 142 17.99 -4.58 10.82
N PHE A 143 19.11 -4.16 10.25
CA PHE A 143 19.44 -4.36 8.85
C PHE A 143 19.65 -5.84 8.52
N THR A 144 20.36 -6.59 9.37
CA THR A 144 20.49 -8.04 9.19
C THR A 144 19.13 -8.72 9.27
N ARG A 145 18.27 -8.33 10.22
CA ARG A 145 16.91 -8.86 10.33
C ARG A 145 16.08 -8.50 9.10
N GLN A 146 16.12 -7.26 8.63
CA GLN A 146 15.37 -6.82 7.45
C GLN A 146 15.85 -7.56 6.20
N HIS A 147 17.17 -7.65 6.00
CA HIS A 147 17.75 -8.39 4.88
C HIS A 147 17.40 -9.88 4.94
N GLN A 148 17.46 -10.49 6.12
CA GLN A 148 17.00 -11.87 6.31
C GLN A 148 15.50 -12.03 6.03
N THR A 149 14.68 -11.05 6.41
CA THR A 149 13.25 -11.05 6.09
C THR A 149 13.02 -10.90 4.59
N GLU A 150 13.71 -9.98 3.91
CA GLU A 150 13.65 -9.81 2.45
C GLU A 150 14.04 -11.10 1.73
N GLN A 151 15.17 -11.72 2.11
CA GLN A 151 15.60 -13.01 1.57
C GLN A 151 14.58 -14.13 1.80
N ARG A 152 13.95 -14.17 2.98
CA ARG A 152 12.91 -15.16 3.30
C ARG A 152 11.64 -14.92 2.48
N VAL A 153 11.20 -13.68 2.35
CA VAL A 153 10.03 -13.30 1.55
C VAL A 153 10.26 -13.65 0.09
N GLU A 154 11.45 -13.39 -0.44
CA GLU A 154 11.83 -13.77 -1.80
C GLU A 154 11.81 -15.28 -1.98
N ALA A 155 12.46 -16.04 -1.08
CA ALA A 155 12.47 -17.50 -1.15
C ALA A 155 11.05 -18.10 -1.06
N LEU A 156 10.22 -17.58 -0.16
CA LEU A 156 8.82 -18.01 -0.03
C LEU A 156 7.98 -17.64 -1.26
N SER A 157 8.23 -16.47 -1.87
CA SER A 157 7.55 -16.05 -3.10
C SER A 157 7.90 -16.97 -4.27
N GLN A 158 9.17 -17.37 -4.40
CA GLN A 158 9.60 -18.34 -5.41
C GLN A 158 8.98 -19.73 -5.17
N ILE A 159 8.84 -20.16 -3.91
CA ILE A 159 8.15 -21.41 -3.57
C ILE A 159 6.67 -21.31 -3.96
N ALA A 160 5.99 -20.22 -3.57
CA ALA A 160 4.58 -19.99 -3.88
C ALA A 160 4.34 -19.97 -5.40
N GLU A 161 5.22 -19.32 -6.16
CA GLU A 161 5.17 -19.31 -7.62
C GLU A 161 5.33 -20.72 -8.22
N ARG A 162 6.30 -21.51 -7.73
CA ARG A 162 6.47 -22.91 -8.18
C ARG A 162 5.25 -23.76 -7.87
N MET A 163 4.65 -23.59 -6.69
CA MET A 163 3.41 -24.28 -6.31
C MET A 163 2.23 -23.85 -7.16
N SER A 164 2.12 -22.54 -7.45
CA SER A 164 1.10 -21.96 -8.32
C SER A 164 1.17 -22.54 -9.73
N ARG A 165 2.37 -22.60 -10.32
CA ARG A 165 2.62 -23.22 -11.64
C ARG A 165 2.41 -24.74 -11.63
N GLY A 166 2.66 -25.40 -10.51
CA GLY A 166 2.44 -26.84 -10.34
C GLY A 166 0.98 -27.26 -10.19
N CYS A 167 0.06 -26.30 -10.00
CA CYS A 167 -1.37 -26.59 -9.91
C CYS A 167 -1.94 -26.96 -11.28
N LYS A 168 -2.59 -28.13 -11.36
CA LYS A 168 -3.32 -28.54 -12.56
C LYS A 168 -4.49 -27.60 -12.82
N ARG A 169 -4.67 -27.17 -14.08
CA ARG A 169 -5.86 -26.40 -14.50
C ARG A 169 -7.12 -27.22 -14.27
N VAL A 170 -8.24 -26.55 -14.00
CA VAL A 170 -9.54 -27.18 -13.80
C VAL A 170 -10.41 -26.97 -15.03
N ARG A 171 -11.11 -28.02 -15.43
CA ARG A 171 -12.09 -27.97 -16.51
C ARG A 171 -13.43 -27.46 -15.99
N VAL A 172 -13.96 -26.43 -16.65
CA VAL A 172 -15.22 -25.78 -16.31
C VAL A 172 -16.18 -25.90 -17.48
N ASN A 173 -17.38 -26.42 -17.24
CA ASN A 173 -18.41 -26.52 -18.26
C ASN A 173 -19.13 -25.18 -18.39
N VAL A 174 -19.15 -24.64 -19.61
CA VAL A 174 -19.83 -23.37 -19.93
C VAL A 174 -20.77 -23.65 -21.09
N LEU A 175 -22.08 -23.50 -20.86
CA LEU A 175 -23.13 -23.95 -21.78
C LEU A 175 -22.97 -25.46 -22.11
N SER A 176 -22.82 -25.82 -23.39
CA SER A 176 -22.53 -27.19 -23.85
C SER A 176 -21.03 -27.46 -24.06
N GLY A 177 -20.17 -26.44 -23.89
CA GLY A 177 -18.73 -26.52 -24.10
C GLY A 177 -17.95 -26.59 -22.79
N TRP A 178 -16.62 -26.48 -22.90
CA TRP A 178 -15.72 -26.52 -21.74
C TRP A 178 -14.52 -25.59 -21.89
N LEU A 179 -14.02 -25.11 -20.75
CA LEU A 179 -12.83 -24.26 -20.60
C LEU A 179 -11.84 -24.90 -19.62
N GLU A 180 -10.55 -24.61 -19.78
CA GLU A 180 -9.53 -24.98 -18.79
C GLU A 180 -8.89 -23.74 -18.18
N ILE A 181 -9.13 -23.49 -16.89
CA ILE A 181 -8.68 -22.27 -16.21
C ILE A 181 -7.77 -22.59 -15.01
N PRO A 182 -6.89 -21.67 -14.60
CA PRO A 182 -6.11 -21.80 -13.37
C PRO A 182 -7.03 -21.95 -12.16
N THR A 183 -6.65 -22.79 -11.21
CA THR A 183 -7.45 -23.01 -10.00
C THR A 183 -7.39 -21.83 -9.06
N ARG A 184 -8.40 -21.68 -8.20
CA ARG A 184 -8.36 -20.71 -7.09
C ARG A 184 -7.11 -20.88 -6.23
N GLY A 185 -6.66 -22.12 -6.00
CA GLY A 185 -5.44 -22.41 -5.26
C GLY A 185 -4.18 -21.86 -5.95
N SER A 186 -4.08 -22.05 -7.27
CA SER A 186 -3.00 -21.48 -8.08
C SER A 186 -2.97 -19.95 -7.99
N PHE A 187 -4.14 -19.32 -8.10
CA PHE A 187 -4.30 -17.86 -7.99
C PHE A 187 -3.89 -17.30 -6.62
N LEU A 188 -4.29 -17.95 -5.53
CA LEU A 188 -3.96 -17.53 -4.16
C LEU A 188 -2.46 -17.64 -3.84
N LEU A 189 -1.72 -18.41 -4.62
CA LEU A 189 -0.28 -18.62 -4.46
C LEU A 189 0.56 -17.70 -5.37
N VAL A 190 -0.07 -16.89 -6.22
CA VAL A 190 0.65 -15.91 -7.04
C VAL A 190 1.29 -14.86 -6.12
N PRO A 191 2.60 -14.56 -6.26
CA PRO A 191 3.30 -13.61 -5.38
C PRO A 191 2.62 -12.25 -5.26
N ARG A 192 2.14 -11.67 -6.38
CA ARG A 192 1.38 -10.41 -6.38
C ARG A 192 0.10 -10.51 -5.53
N THR A 193 -0.66 -11.60 -5.68
CA THR A 193 -1.86 -11.85 -4.86
C THR A 193 -1.53 -11.93 -3.37
N LEU A 194 -0.42 -12.57 -3.01
CA LEU A 194 0.03 -12.65 -1.62
C LEU A 194 0.40 -11.28 -1.06
N GLN A 195 1.08 -10.45 -1.85
CA GLN A 195 1.44 -9.07 -1.47
C GLN A 195 0.20 -8.21 -1.25
N LEU A 196 -0.74 -8.17 -2.21
CA LEU A 196 -1.98 -7.40 -2.10
C LEU A 196 -2.83 -7.87 -0.91
N ARG A 197 -2.88 -9.18 -0.67
CA ARG A 197 -3.56 -9.74 0.50
C ARG A 197 -2.90 -9.33 1.82
N ALA A 198 -1.58 -9.23 1.87
CA ALA A 198 -0.86 -8.74 3.04
C ALA A 198 -1.12 -7.23 3.27
N LEU A 199 -1.09 -6.43 2.21
CA LEU A 199 -1.44 -5.01 2.26
C LEU A 199 -2.87 -4.80 2.76
N ALA A 200 -3.82 -5.58 2.25
CA ALA A 200 -5.21 -5.54 2.71
C ALA A 200 -5.32 -5.83 4.21
N LYS A 201 -4.57 -6.82 4.73
CA LYS A 201 -4.52 -7.09 6.18
C LYS A 201 -3.94 -5.92 6.99
N SER A 202 -2.88 -5.29 6.49
CA SER A 202 -2.31 -4.10 7.14
C SER A 202 -3.27 -2.91 7.13
N LEU A 203 -3.96 -2.66 6.00
CA LEU A 203 -4.98 -1.60 5.93
C LEU A 203 -6.15 -1.86 6.85
N ARG A 204 -6.58 -3.12 7.02
CA ARG A 204 -7.60 -3.48 8.03
C ARG A 204 -7.13 -3.16 9.44
N ALA A 205 -5.89 -3.49 9.78
CA ALA A 205 -5.32 -3.14 11.09
C ALA A 205 -5.27 -1.61 11.29
N ASN A 206 -4.91 -0.86 10.25
CA ASN A 206 -4.92 0.61 10.28
C ASN A 206 -6.34 1.17 10.45
N ALA A 207 -7.33 0.61 9.75
CA ALA A 207 -8.74 1.01 9.90
C ALA A 207 -9.24 0.77 11.34
N ALA A 208 -8.87 -0.37 11.94
CA ALA A 208 -9.18 -0.67 13.34
C ALA A 208 -8.50 0.31 14.31
N ALA A 209 -7.23 0.67 14.05
CA ALA A 209 -6.50 1.65 14.84
C ALA A 209 -7.11 3.06 14.73
N ALA A 210 -7.42 3.52 13.51
CA ALA A 210 -8.07 4.81 13.27
C ALA A 210 -9.42 4.90 13.99
N ARG A 211 -10.22 3.82 13.96
CA ARG A 211 -11.48 3.74 14.69
C ARG A 211 -11.31 3.81 16.20
N ALA A 212 -10.24 3.22 16.74
CA ALA A 212 -9.92 3.31 18.16
C ALA A 212 -9.51 4.74 18.59
N GLN A 213 -8.95 5.54 17.68
CA GLN A 213 -8.58 6.94 17.91
C GLN A 213 -9.76 7.92 17.84
N GLY A 214 -10.85 7.56 17.14
CA GLY A 214 -12.10 8.32 17.15
C GLY A 214 -12.81 8.35 15.79
N PRO A 215 -14.05 8.86 15.74
CA PRO A 215 -14.86 8.88 14.52
C PRO A 215 -14.24 9.74 13.40
N ASN A 216 -13.68 10.91 13.73
CA ASN A 216 -13.07 11.80 12.74
C ASN A 216 -11.87 11.13 12.05
N HIS A 217 -10.96 10.52 12.81
CA HIS A 217 -9.80 9.80 12.25
C HIS A 217 -10.22 8.63 11.35
N TYR A 218 -11.32 7.96 11.68
CA TYR A 218 -11.87 6.90 10.86
C TYR A 218 -12.51 7.43 9.57
N GLU A 219 -13.20 8.56 9.63
CA GLU A 219 -13.73 9.24 8.44
C GLU A 219 -12.62 9.76 7.53
N ASP A 220 -11.58 10.39 8.09
CA ASP A 220 -10.40 10.84 7.35
C ASP A 220 -9.68 9.67 6.66
N PHE A 221 -9.57 8.52 7.35
CA PHE A 221 -9.03 7.30 6.75
C PHE A 221 -9.86 6.81 5.56
N LEU A 222 -11.20 6.75 5.71
CA LEU A 222 -12.08 6.35 4.62
C LEU A 222 -12.05 7.33 3.44
N GLN A 223 -11.99 8.62 3.73
CA GLN A 223 -11.87 9.67 2.72
C GLN A 223 -10.56 9.52 1.95
N THR A 224 -9.46 9.25 2.64
CA THR A 224 -8.16 8.97 2.01
C THR A 224 -8.25 7.76 1.08
N LEU A 225 -8.87 6.65 1.51
CA LEU A 225 -9.07 5.48 0.65
C LEU A 225 -9.92 5.81 -0.58
N TYR A 226 -10.97 6.61 -0.42
CA TYR A 226 -11.82 7.04 -1.53
C TYR A 226 -11.04 7.87 -2.55
N GLU A 227 -10.23 8.83 -2.10
CA GLU A 227 -9.39 9.66 -2.97
C GLU A 227 -8.39 8.81 -3.77
N HIS A 228 -7.75 7.82 -3.15
CA HIS A 228 -6.85 6.90 -3.85
C HIS A 228 -7.60 6.00 -4.84
N LEU A 229 -8.83 5.59 -4.53
CA LEU A 229 -9.66 4.81 -5.46
C LEU A 229 -10.05 5.65 -6.69
N GLN A 230 -10.37 6.94 -6.52
CA GLN A 230 -10.70 7.86 -7.61
C GLN A 230 -9.51 8.16 -8.53
N GLN A 231 -8.28 7.97 -8.06
CA GLN A 231 -7.08 8.09 -8.90
C GLN A 231 -6.94 6.95 -9.92
N GLY A 232 -7.76 5.90 -9.83
CA GLY A 232 -7.79 4.82 -10.81
C GLY A 232 -6.65 3.81 -10.69
N ASP A 233 -6.00 3.73 -9.53
CA ASP A 233 -4.94 2.75 -9.30
C ASP A 233 -5.53 1.33 -9.12
N ALA A 234 -5.18 0.44 -10.05
CA ALA A 234 -5.64 -0.96 -10.05
C ALA A 234 -5.15 -1.73 -8.82
N ASP A 235 -3.95 -1.46 -8.31
CA ASP A 235 -3.42 -2.13 -7.12
C ASP A 235 -4.19 -1.68 -5.86
N VAL A 236 -4.59 -0.41 -5.78
CA VAL A 236 -5.46 0.09 -4.72
C VAL A 236 -6.83 -0.57 -4.80
N GLN A 237 -7.46 -0.58 -5.97
CA GLN A 237 -8.76 -1.20 -6.19
C GLN A 237 -8.74 -2.69 -5.80
N GLU A 238 -7.73 -3.44 -6.22
CA GLU A 238 -7.59 -4.85 -5.90
C GLU A 238 -7.27 -5.09 -4.41
N THR A 239 -6.49 -4.21 -3.77
CA THR A 239 -6.24 -4.27 -2.32
C THR A 239 -7.53 -4.04 -1.52
N LEU A 240 -8.34 -3.06 -1.90
CA LEU A 240 -9.64 -2.80 -1.28
C LEU A 240 -10.61 -3.96 -1.48
N ALA A 241 -10.64 -4.56 -2.67
CA ALA A 241 -11.40 -5.78 -2.94
C ALA A 241 -10.97 -6.94 -2.02
N TRP A 242 -9.66 -7.08 -1.77
CA TRP A 242 -9.15 -8.06 -0.80
C TRP A 242 -9.60 -7.75 0.63
N MET A 243 -9.68 -6.47 1.03
CA MET A 243 -10.19 -6.12 2.37
C MET A 243 -11.60 -6.65 2.57
N VAL A 244 -12.51 -6.43 1.60
CA VAL A 244 -13.89 -6.94 1.64
C VAL A 244 -13.93 -8.47 1.73
N VAL A 245 -13.18 -9.16 0.86
CA VAL A 245 -13.20 -10.62 0.79
C VAL A 245 -12.56 -11.28 2.02
N LEU A 246 -11.55 -10.66 2.63
CA LEU A 246 -10.96 -11.16 3.87
C LEU A 246 -11.90 -10.96 5.06
N ASP A 247 -12.57 -9.81 5.15
CA ASP A 247 -13.52 -9.48 6.22
C ASP A 247 -14.66 -10.49 6.31
N LEU A 248 -15.27 -10.83 5.18
CA LEU A 248 -16.45 -11.68 5.15
C LEU A 248 -16.16 -13.18 5.37
N ASN A 249 -14.90 -13.60 5.16
CA ASN A 249 -14.47 -14.98 5.39
C ASN A 249 -13.85 -15.21 6.78
N GLU A 250 -13.29 -14.16 7.39
CA GLU A 250 -12.70 -14.21 8.73
C GLU A 250 -13.73 -13.67 9.74
N SER A 251 -14.67 -14.54 10.14
CA SER A 251 -15.82 -14.33 11.05
C SER A 251 -15.44 -13.77 12.44
N THR A 252 -14.95 -12.54 12.48
CA THR A 252 -14.39 -11.91 13.68
C THR A 252 -14.90 -10.48 13.84
N SER A 253 -16.07 -10.37 14.47
CA SER A 253 -16.71 -9.15 15.02
C SER A 253 -17.58 -8.30 14.09
N LEU A 254 -18.75 -7.90 14.63
CA LEU A 254 -19.75 -6.99 14.06
C LEU A 254 -19.18 -5.62 13.60
N ALA A 255 -18.02 -5.21 14.13
CA ALA A 255 -17.38 -3.95 13.76
C ALA A 255 -16.69 -4.03 12.38
N ILE A 256 -16.19 -5.20 12.02
CA ILE A 256 -15.47 -5.46 10.77
C ILE A 256 -16.46 -5.54 9.58
N ASP A 257 -17.66 -6.07 9.82
CA ASP A 257 -18.72 -6.10 8.81
C ASP A 257 -19.03 -4.68 8.29
N SER A 258 -19.06 -3.68 9.16
CA SER A 258 -19.34 -2.29 8.76
C SER A 258 -18.30 -1.68 7.81
N LEU A 259 -17.03 -2.09 7.89
CA LEU A 259 -15.97 -1.60 7.01
C LEU A 259 -16.08 -2.27 5.63
N ALA A 260 -16.25 -3.59 5.60
CA ALA A 260 -16.43 -4.35 4.37
C ALA A 260 -17.61 -3.84 3.54
N HIS A 261 -18.76 -3.58 4.17
CA HIS A 261 -19.93 -3.04 3.47
C HIS A 261 -19.69 -1.63 2.91
N LYS A 262 -18.97 -0.76 3.65
CA LYS A 262 -18.61 0.57 3.17
C LYS A 262 -17.66 0.49 1.97
N ILE A 263 -16.62 -0.34 2.03
CA ILE A 263 -15.68 -0.51 0.92
C ILE A 263 -16.39 -1.13 -0.30
N LEU A 264 -17.26 -2.12 -0.08
CA LEU A 264 -18.05 -2.73 -1.16
C LEU A 264 -18.94 -1.69 -1.85
N ALA A 265 -19.60 -0.82 -1.09
CA ALA A 265 -20.41 0.28 -1.65
C ALA A 265 -19.55 1.27 -2.47
N LEU A 266 -18.31 1.54 -2.06
CA LEU A 266 -17.38 2.37 -2.84
C LEU A 266 -16.99 1.71 -4.17
N LEU A 267 -16.70 0.41 -4.15
CA LEU A 267 -16.41 -0.36 -5.37
C LEU A 267 -17.63 -0.42 -6.29
N GLU A 268 -18.83 -0.60 -5.76
CA GLU A 268 -20.10 -0.54 -6.51
C GLU A 268 -20.32 0.82 -7.17
N ALA A 269 -20.11 1.90 -6.44
CA ALA A 269 -20.21 3.25 -6.97
C ALA A 269 -19.23 3.45 -8.13
N GLN A 270 -17.97 3.03 -7.97
CA GLN A 270 -16.96 3.13 -9.01
C GLN A 270 -17.34 2.36 -10.28
N VAL A 271 -17.79 1.11 -10.16
CA VAL A 271 -18.23 0.29 -11.30
C VAL A 271 -19.47 0.91 -11.97
N THR A 272 -20.37 1.52 -11.20
CA THR A 272 -21.55 2.20 -11.76
C THR A 272 -21.16 3.48 -12.51
N THR A 273 -20.19 4.26 -12.00
CA THR A 273 -19.72 5.49 -12.65
C THR A 273 -18.86 5.20 -13.89
N HIS A 274 -18.05 4.16 -13.85
CA HIS A 274 -17.15 3.75 -14.94
C HIS A 274 -17.40 2.30 -15.35
N PRO A 275 -18.58 1.99 -15.92
CA PRO A 275 -18.97 0.61 -16.23
C PRO A 275 -18.00 -0.04 -17.21
N GLN A 276 -17.45 0.74 -18.15
CA GLN A 276 -16.52 0.24 -19.15
C GLN A 276 -15.19 -0.24 -18.55
N GLU A 277 -14.71 0.37 -17.45
CA GLU A 277 -13.49 -0.05 -16.76
C GLU A 277 -13.77 -1.19 -15.76
N GLY A 278 -14.99 -1.20 -15.20
CA GLY A 278 -15.55 -2.33 -14.47
C GLY A 278 -14.63 -2.88 -13.39
N LEU A 279 -14.61 -4.22 -13.26
CA LEU A 279 -13.67 -4.95 -12.40
C LEU A 279 -12.48 -5.51 -13.20
N TYR A 280 -12.12 -4.90 -14.33
CA TYR A 280 -11.01 -5.39 -15.16
C TYR A 280 -9.65 -5.16 -14.48
N GLY A 281 -9.50 -4.11 -13.68
CA GLY A 281 -8.32 -3.88 -12.83
C GLY A 281 -8.16 -4.89 -11.70
N VAL A 282 -9.20 -5.70 -11.43
CA VAL A 282 -9.20 -6.74 -10.41
C VAL A 282 -9.01 -8.11 -11.06
N SER A 283 -8.26 -8.99 -10.42
CA SER A 283 -8.09 -10.37 -10.88
C SER A 283 -9.40 -11.14 -11.00
N ALA A 284 -9.47 -12.05 -11.99
CA ALA A 284 -10.66 -12.83 -12.33
C ALA A 284 -11.35 -13.51 -11.12
N TRP A 285 -10.56 -14.18 -10.28
CA TRP A 285 -11.07 -14.88 -9.09
C TRP A 285 -11.59 -13.91 -8.02
N LEU A 286 -10.95 -12.75 -7.85
CA LEU A 286 -11.41 -11.77 -6.87
C LEU A 286 -12.66 -11.03 -7.36
N ALA A 287 -12.72 -10.70 -8.65
CA ALA A 287 -13.91 -10.13 -9.28
C ALA A 287 -15.11 -11.08 -9.16
N ALA A 288 -14.90 -12.39 -9.39
CA ALA A 288 -15.93 -13.41 -9.20
C ALA A 288 -16.47 -13.44 -7.76
N LYS A 289 -15.57 -13.34 -6.78
CA LYS A 289 -15.95 -13.25 -5.36
C LYS A 289 -16.75 -12.02 -5.03
N LEU A 290 -16.35 -10.84 -5.52
CA LEU A 290 -17.12 -9.62 -5.31
C LEU A 290 -18.52 -9.72 -5.92
N CYS A 291 -18.65 -10.31 -7.10
CA CYS A 291 -19.95 -10.54 -7.73
C CYS A 291 -20.82 -11.51 -6.94
N ALA A 292 -20.23 -12.51 -6.28
CA ALA A 292 -20.99 -13.40 -5.39
C ALA A 292 -21.49 -12.70 -4.12
N LEU A 293 -20.89 -11.56 -3.74
CA LEU A 293 -21.23 -10.80 -2.54
C LEU A 293 -22.21 -9.65 -2.81
N SER A 294 -22.30 -9.16 -4.05
CA SER A 294 -23.18 -8.05 -4.42
C SER A 294 -23.94 -8.35 -5.71
N ALA A 295 -25.27 -8.35 -5.61
CA ALA A 295 -26.16 -8.50 -6.76
C ALA A 295 -26.04 -7.34 -7.76
N SER A 296 -25.69 -6.13 -7.27
CA SER A 296 -25.46 -4.96 -8.12
C SER A 296 -24.24 -5.16 -9.02
N LEU A 297 -23.10 -5.55 -8.41
CA LEU A 297 -21.87 -5.87 -9.14
C LEU A 297 -22.09 -7.05 -10.08
N GLN A 298 -22.79 -8.09 -9.63
CA GLN A 298 -23.08 -9.28 -10.41
C GLN A 298 -23.73 -8.95 -11.76
N GLN A 299 -24.82 -8.17 -11.76
CA GLN A 299 -25.52 -7.85 -13.01
C GLN A 299 -24.70 -6.93 -13.90
N GLN A 300 -24.13 -5.85 -13.35
CA GLN A 300 -23.36 -4.88 -14.12
C GLN A 300 -22.10 -5.52 -14.72
N TYR A 301 -21.30 -6.20 -13.90
CA TYR A 301 -20.04 -6.79 -14.35
C TYR A 301 -20.26 -7.90 -15.38
N VAL A 302 -21.22 -8.82 -15.17
CA VAL A 302 -21.46 -9.91 -16.13
C VAL A 302 -21.96 -9.37 -17.47
N SER A 303 -22.89 -8.40 -17.45
CA SER A 303 -23.38 -7.74 -18.67
C SER A 303 -22.25 -7.03 -19.42
N THR A 304 -21.41 -6.28 -18.71
CA THR A 304 -20.28 -5.58 -19.33
C THR A 304 -19.20 -6.53 -19.83
N LEU A 305 -18.88 -7.59 -19.07
CA LEU A 305 -17.91 -8.61 -19.45
C LEU A 305 -18.31 -9.28 -20.77
N VAL A 306 -19.58 -9.67 -20.90
CA VAL A 306 -20.08 -10.35 -22.12
C VAL A 306 -20.16 -9.39 -23.31
N SER A 307 -20.59 -8.15 -23.10
CA SER A 307 -20.77 -7.17 -24.18
C SER A 307 -19.47 -6.54 -24.68
N THR A 308 -18.51 -6.27 -23.79
CA THR A 308 -17.28 -5.53 -24.11
C THR A 308 -16.00 -6.31 -23.85
N GLY A 309 -16.03 -7.36 -23.03
CA GLY A 309 -14.84 -8.10 -22.61
C GLY A 309 -14.13 -8.78 -23.77
N LEU A 310 -14.87 -9.28 -24.76
CA LEU A 310 -14.31 -9.89 -25.98
C LEU A 310 -13.43 -8.93 -26.79
N LEU A 311 -13.69 -7.62 -26.73
CA LEU A 311 -12.92 -6.61 -27.46
C LEU A 311 -11.77 -6.03 -26.65
N ARG A 312 -11.85 -6.11 -25.32
CA ARG A 312 -10.95 -5.40 -24.40
C ARG A 312 -9.93 -6.29 -23.72
N LEU A 313 -10.24 -7.57 -23.55
CA LEU A 313 -9.41 -8.52 -22.82
C LEU A 313 -8.77 -9.50 -23.78
N ASP A 314 -7.60 -10.00 -23.38
CA ASP A 314 -7.01 -11.15 -24.05
C ASP A 314 -7.98 -12.35 -23.93
N PRO A 315 -8.08 -13.20 -24.97
CA PRO A 315 -9.01 -14.33 -24.98
C PRO A 315 -8.88 -15.25 -23.76
N GLU A 316 -7.65 -15.46 -23.27
CA GLU A 316 -7.38 -16.28 -22.09
C GLU A 316 -7.90 -15.62 -20.79
N ASP A 317 -7.77 -14.30 -20.64
CA ASP A 317 -8.26 -13.59 -19.46
C ASP A 317 -9.79 -13.55 -19.45
N PHE A 318 -10.40 -13.30 -20.62
CA PHE A 318 -11.85 -13.40 -20.79
C PHE A 318 -12.39 -14.78 -20.39
N GLN A 319 -11.79 -15.85 -20.92
CA GLN A 319 -12.16 -17.23 -20.55
C GLN A 319 -11.94 -17.51 -19.06
N THR A 320 -10.84 -17.01 -18.50
CA THR A 320 -10.53 -17.19 -17.07
C THR A 320 -11.55 -16.48 -16.18
N ARG A 321 -11.98 -15.26 -16.54
CA ARG A 321 -13.04 -14.52 -15.84
C ARG A 321 -14.38 -15.23 -15.90
N ILE A 322 -14.79 -15.70 -17.07
CA ILE A 322 -16.03 -16.47 -17.23
C ILE A 322 -15.98 -17.76 -16.40
N GLY A 323 -14.88 -18.53 -16.51
CA GLY A 323 -14.71 -19.76 -15.76
C GLY A 323 -14.68 -19.54 -14.24
N ALA A 324 -14.02 -18.47 -13.76
CA ALA A 324 -13.96 -18.13 -12.34
C ALA A 324 -15.35 -17.79 -11.78
N LEU A 325 -16.15 -17.01 -12.52
CA LEU A 325 -17.52 -16.69 -12.11
C LEU A 325 -18.42 -17.93 -12.07
N VAL A 326 -18.32 -18.82 -13.07
CA VAL A 326 -19.07 -20.08 -13.12
C VAL A 326 -18.72 -21.00 -11.94
N LEU A 327 -17.45 -21.03 -11.53
CA LEU A 327 -17.01 -21.84 -10.39
C LEU A 327 -17.34 -21.25 -9.02
N GLU A 328 -17.56 -19.93 -8.91
CA GLU A 328 -17.75 -19.27 -7.62
C GLU A 328 -19.18 -19.46 -7.07
N SER A 329 -20.22 -19.39 -7.91
CA SER A 329 -21.61 -19.59 -7.48
C SER A 329 -22.52 -20.13 -8.59
N HIS A 330 -23.48 -20.99 -8.22
CA HIS A 330 -24.51 -21.47 -9.14
C HIS A 330 -25.41 -20.35 -9.69
N GLU A 331 -25.63 -19.29 -8.90
CA GLU A 331 -26.40 -18.12 -9.34
C GLU A 331 -25.64 -17.37 -10.45
N LEU A 332 -24.33 -17.18 -10.27
CA LEU A 332 -23.46 -16.57 -11.29
C LEU A 332 -23.42 -17.40 -12.57
N GLN A 333 -23.34 -18.74 -12.44
CA GLN A 333 -23.41 -19.64 -13.58
C GLN A 333 -24.70 -19.46 -14.39
N ALA A 334 -25.85 -19.32 -13.73
CA ALA A 334 -27.14 -19.14 -14.39
C ALA A 334 -27.19 -17.82 -15.18
N ILE A 335 -26.73 -16.72 -14.58
CA ILE A 335 -26.72 -15.39 -15.23
C ILE A 335 -25.75 -15.38 -16.41
N ILE A 336 -24.55 -15.92 -16.24
CA ILE A 336 -23.56 -15.99 -17.33
C ILE A 336 -24.06 -16.84 -18.47
N SER A 337 -24.68 -17.98 -18.18
CA SER A 337 -25.28 -18.82 -19.21
C SER A 337 -26.40 -18.09 -19.96
N HIS A 338 -27.16 -17.23 -19.28
CA HIS A 338 -28.18 -16.39 -19.91
C HIS A 338 -27.56 -15.33 -20.82
N GLU A 339 -26.55 -14.60 -20.34
CA GLU A 339 -25.89 -13.54 -21.11
C GLU A 339 -25.09 -14.09 -22.30
N LEU A 340 -24.33 -15.18 -22.13
CA LEU A 340 -23.56 -15.79 -23.21
C LEU A 340 -24.44 -16.26 -24.37
N ARG A 341 -25.69 -16.68 -24.12
CA ARG A 341 -26.63 -17.06 -25.19
C ARG A 341 -27.03 -15.90 -26.11
N LYS A 342 -26.75 -14.66 -25.71
CA LYS A 342 -26.97 -13.47 -26.55
C LYS A 342 -25.85 -13.25 -27.56
N LEU A 343 -24.70 -13.91 -27.38
CA LEU A 343 -23.58 -13.85 -28.32
C LEU A 343 -23.87 -14.67 -29.58
N GLU A 344 -23.24 -14.28 -30.68
CA GLU A 344 -23.37 -15.01 -31.94
C GLU A 344 -22.75 -16.42 -31.82
N PRO A 345 -23.38 -17.45 -32.41
CA PRO A 345 -22.87 -18.83 -32.42
C PRO A 345 -21.38 -19.00 -32.81
N PRO A 346 -20.83 -18.30 -33.83
CA PRO A 346 -19.40 -18.41 -34.16
C PRO A 346 -18.48 -18.00 -33.00
N VAL A 347 -18.82 -16.93 -32.27
CA VAL A 347 -18.06 -16.46 -31.10
C VAL A 347 -18.07 -17.51 -29.99
N LEU A 348 -19.23 -18.13 -29.75
CA LEU A 348 -19.38 -19.19 -28.76
C LEU A 348 -18.55 -20.43 -29.11
N LYS A 349 -18.49 -20.77 -30.41
CA LYS A 349 -17.70 -21.90 -30.90
C LYS A 349 -16.19 -21.64 -30.76
N GLU A 350 -15.74 -20.45 -31.11
CA GLU A 350 -14.33 -20.04 -31.05
C GLU A 350 -13.80 -20.02 -29.61
N HIS A 351 -14.54 -19.40 -28.68
CA HIS A 351 -14.03 -19.18 -27.32
C HIS A 351 -14.40 -20.28 -26.32
N PHE A 352 -15.45 -21.07 -26.57
CA PHE A 352 -15.98 -22.02 -25.57
C PHE A 352 -16.16 -23.45 -26.11
N HIS A 353 -15.83 -23.72 -27.37
CA HIS A 353 -16.05 -25.03 -28.02
C HIS A 353 -17.51 -25.51 -27.92
N VAL A 354 -18.46 -24.58 -27.93
CA VAL A 354 -19.90 -24.86 -27.91
C VAL A 354 -20.29 -25.46 -29.26
N ILE A 355 -20.96 -26.62 -29.23
CA ILE A 355 -21.43 -27.38 -30.40
C ILE A 355 -22.75 -26.82 -30.91
#